data_AF-A0A9J8APV0-F1
#
_entry.id   AF-A0A9J8APV0-F1
#
_cell.length_a   1.000
_cell.length_b   1.000
_cell.length_c   1.000
_cell.angle_alpha   90.00
_cell.angle_beta   90.00
_cell.angle_gamma   90.00
#
_symmetry.space_group_name_H-M   'P 1'
#
loop_
_entity.id
_entity.type
_entity.pdbx_description
1 polymer ?
#
loop_
_entity_poly.entity_id
_entity_poly.type
_entity_poly.pdbx_seq_one_letter_code
_entity_poly.pdbx_strand_id
1 'polypeptide(L)'
;MVQRLTYRRRLSYNTASNKTRLSRTPGNRIVYLYTKKTGKAPKSACGICPGRLRGIRAVRPQVLMRLSKTKKHVSRAYGGSMCAKCVRDSFQQSSRKYWISFFIITDPYWE
;
A
#
# COMPACT_ATOMS: atom_id res chain seq x y z
N MET A 1 -43.76 6.76 9.39
CA MET A 1 -43.26 6.62 8.00
C MET A 1 -41.77 6.96 7.97
N VAL A 2 -40.90 6.13 7.34
CA VAL A 2 -39.44 6.38 7.30
C VAL A 2 -39.07 7.33 6.15
N GLN A 3 -38.07 8.19 6.36
CA GLN A 3 -37.61 9.13 5.33
C GLN A 3 -36.94 8.38 4.17
N ARG A 4 -37.47 8.53 2.94
CA ARG A 4 -36.82 8.07 1.70
C ARG A 4 -35.79 9.09 1.21
N LEU A 5 -34.77 8.64 0.49
CA LEU A 5 -33.64 9.46 0.06
C LEU A 5 -33.41 9.37 -1.45
N THR A 6 -33.03 10.49 -2.04
CA THR A 6 -32.70 10.61 -3.46
C THR A 6 -31.22 10.96 -3.65
N TYR A 7 -30.63 10.55 -4.78
CA TYR A 7 -29.27 10.96 -5.13
C TYR A 7 -29.22 12.46 -5.44
N ARG A 8 -28.06 13.08 -5.16
CA ARG A 8 -27.81 14.52 -5.38
C ARG A 8 -27.04 14.83 -6.67
N ARG A 9 -26.69 13.81 -7.45
CA ARG A 9 -25.96 13.92 -8.73
C ARG A 9 -26.88 13.53 -9.87
N ARG A 10 -26.53 13.94 -11.09
CA ARG A 10 -27.19 13.50 -12.33
C ARG A 10 -27.07 11.99 -12.57
N LEU A 11 -26.01 11.34 -12.06
CA LEU A 11 -25.81 9.90 -12.20
C LEU A 11 -26.76 9.13 -11.27
N SER A 12 -27.71 8.42 -11.88
CA SER A 12 -28.76 7.63 -11.21
C SER A 12 -28.33 6.20 -10.85
N TYR A 13 -27.37 5.62 -11.58
CA TYR A 13 -26.97 4.22 -11.44
C TYR A 13 -26.03 3.95 -10.24
N ASN A 14 -26.07 2.72 -9.72
CA ASN A 14 -25.23 2.23 -8.62
C ASN A 14 -23.86 1.72 -9.12
N THR A 15 -23.08 2.61 -9.74
CA THR A 15 -21.74 2.27 -10.24
C THR A 15 -20.67 2.39 -9.14
N ALA A 16 -19.47 1.86 -9.40
CA ALA A 16 -18.34 1.95 -8.47
C ALA A 16 -17.87 3.40 -8.17
N SER A 17 -18.22 4.39 -9.00
CA SER A 17 -17.94 5.80 -8.75
C SER A 17 -19.02 6.51 -7.93
N ASN A 18 -20.20 5.90 -7.79
CA ASN A 18 -21.38 6.49 -7.15
C ASN A 18 -21.71 5.88 -5.78
N LYS A 19 -20.73 5.28 -5.09
CA LYS A 19 -20.94 4.71 -3.76
C LYS A 19 -21.17 5.80 -2.71
N THR A 20 -22.19 5.62 -1.89
CA THR A 20 -22.66 6.60 -0.89
C THR A 20 -22.63 6.01 0.52
N ARG A 21 -22.61 6.90 1.52
CA ARG A 21 -22.88 6.57 2.92
C ARG A 21 -23.98 7.48 3.45
N LEU A 22 -24.77 6.96 4.39
CA LEU A 22 -25.80 7.72 5.09
C LEU A 22 -25.16 8.55 6.20
N SER A 23 -25.56 9.81 6.33
CA SER A 23 -25.12 10.69 7.42
C SER A 23 -26.32 11.47 7.94
N ARG A 24 -26.44 11.58 9.26
CA ARG A 24 -27.35 12.55 9.89
C ARG A 24 -26.68 13.92 9.90
N THR A 25 -27.41 14.95 9.50
CA THR A 25 -26.96 16.34 9.60
C THR A 25 -27.38 16.95 10.94
N PRO A 26 -26.74 18.05 11.38
CA PRO A 26 -27.19 18.78 12.57
C PRO A 26 -28.65 19.23 12.51
N GLY A 27 -29.17 19.52 11.31
CA GLY A 27 -30.59 19.85 11.09
C GLY A 27 -31.54 18.65 11.13
N ASN A 28 -31.14 17.54 11.73
CA ASN A 28 -31.91 16.29 11.88
C ASN A 28 -32.45 15.70 10.56
N ARG A 29 -31.68 15.83 9.46
CA ARG A 29 -32.01 15.22 8.16
C ARG A 29 -31.02 14.12 7.82
N ILE A 30 -31.49 13.02 7.23
CA ILE A 30 -30.61 11.97 6.70
C ILE A 30 -30.24 12.34 5.27
N VAL A 31 -28.95 12.28 4.92
CA VAL A 31 -28.44 12.66 3.59
C VAL A 31 -27.37 11.68 3.09
N TYR A 32 -27.29 11.50 1.77
CA TYR A 32 -26.17 10.81 1.15
C TYR A 32 -24.91 11.67 1.08
N LEU A 33 -23.82 11.15 1.65
CA LEU A 33 -22.46 11.63 1.39
C LEU A 33 -21.76 10.69 0.41
N TYR A 34 -21.16 11.26 -0.63
CA TYR A 34 -20.41 10.49 -1.62
C TYR A 34 -19.05 10.08 -1.07
N THR A 35 -18.84 8.78 -0.98
CA THR A 35 -17.57 8.21 -0.53
C THR A 35 -16.53 8.26 -1.63
N LYS A 36 -15.26 8.40 -1.25
CA LYS A 36 -14.13 8.27 -2.18
C LYS A 36 -13.76 6.78 -2.29
N LYS A 37 -13.27 6.36 -3.46
CA LYS A 37 -12.78 5.00 -3.65
C LYS A 37 -11.63 4.70 -2.68
N THR A 38 -11.68 3.52 -2.07
CA THR A 38 -10.67 3.04 -1.14
C THR A 38 -9.32 2.85 -1.83
N GLY A 39 -8.26 3.38 -1.23
CA GLY A 39 -6.89 3.11 -1.67
C GLY A 39 -6.44 1.70 -1.28
N LYS A 40 -5.35 1.23 -1.88
CA LYS A 40 -4.66 -0.01 -1.50
C LYS A 40 -3.22 0.34 -1.14
N ALA A 41 -2.69 -0.28 -0.09
CA ALA A 41 -1.26 -0.20 0.22
C ALA A 41 -0.44 -0.92 -0.85
N PRO A 42 0.83 -0.52 -1.07
CA PRO A 42 1.69 -1.15 -2.06
C PRO A 42 1.95 -2.62 -1.73
N LYS A 43 2.02 -3.44 -2.79
CA LYS A 43 2.52 -4.82 -2.70
C LYS A 43 4.04 -4.79 -2.63
N SER A 44 4.64 -5.82 -2.05
CA SER A 44 6.08 -5.98 -2.08
C SER A 44 6.57 -6.30 -3.50
N ALA A 45 7.67 -5.68 -3.91
CA ALA A 45 8.33 -5.90 -5.21
C ALA A 45 8.95 -7.30 -5.36
N CYS A 46 9.09 -8.07 -4.28
CA CYS A 46 9.67 -9.42 -4.33
C CYS A 46 8.84 -10.44 -5.12
N GLY A 47 7.56 -10.17 -5.41
CA GLY A 47 6.67 -11.07 -6.15
C GLY A 47 6.23 -12.34 -5.41
N ILE A 48 7.02 -12.81 -4.44
CA ILE A 48 6.79 -14.05 -3.68
C ILE A 48 5.79 -13.81 -2.54
N CYS A 49 5.88 -12.66 -1.87
CA CYS A 49 5.03 -12.38 -0.71
C CYS A 49 3.66 -11.83 -1.13
N PRO A 50 2.54 -12.45 -0.72
CA PRO A 50 1.19 -11.95 -1.04
C PRO A 50 0.78 -10.74 -0.19
N GLY A 51 1.52 -10.45 0.88
CA GLY A 51 1.23 -9.38 1.83
C GLY A 51 1.45 -7.98 1.29
N ARG A 52 0.70 -7.01 1.83
CA ARG A 52 0.94 -5.58 1.60
C ARG A 52 1.93 -5.01 2.59
N LEU A 53 2.67 -3.98 2.17
CA LEU A 53 3.66 -3.33 3.01
C LEU A 53 3.01 -2.56 4.15
N ARG A 54 3.51 -2.80 5.38
CA ARG A 54 3.11 -2.09 6.60
C ARG A 54 3.83 -0.74 6.68
N GLY A 55 3.24 0.20 7.41
CA GLY A 55 3.79 1.55 7.61
C GLY A 55 3.49 2.53 6.47
N ILE A 56 2.90 2.09 5.37
CA ILE A 56 2.49 2.96 4.25
C ILE A 56 0.97 3.11 4.24
N ARG A 57 0.50 4.35 4.08
CA ARG A 57 -0.93 4.66 4.08
C ARG A 57 -1.61 4.13 2.80
N ALA A 58 -2.71 3.40 2.99
CA ALA A 58 -3.54 2.88 1.89
C ALA A 58 -4.47 3.96 1.33
N VAL A 59 -3.95 4.87 0.51
CA VAL A 59 -4.69 5.99 -0.09
C VAL A 59 -4.66 5.94 -1.62
N ARG A 60 -5.45 6.80 -2.28
CA ARG A 60 -5.42 6.94 -3.75
C ARG A 60 -4.12 7.64 -4.19
N PRO A 61 -3.57 7.37 -5.39
CA PRO A 61 -2.30 7.94 -5.85
C PRO A 61 -2.25 9.47 -5.79
N GLN A 62 -3.33 10.17 -6.16
CA GLN A 62 -3.39 11.64 -6.07
C GLN A 62 -3.30 12.17 -4.64
N VAL A 63 -3.88 11.45 -3.67
CA VAL A 63 -3.76 11.79 -2.25
C VAL A 63 -2.37 11.42 -1.74
N LEU A 64 -1.81 10.31 -2.21
CA LEU A 64 -0.45 9.88 -1.88
C LEU A 64 0.55 10.98 -2.24
N MET A 65 0.44 11.59 -3.43
CA MET A 65 1.32 12.70 -3.83
C MET A 65 1.37 13.85 -2.81
N ARG A 66 0.21 14.19 -2.23
CA ARG A 66 0.06 15.27 -1.24
C ARG A 66 0.57 14.92 0.16
N LEU A 67 0.81 13.65 0.47
CA LEU A 67 1.31 13.24 1.79
C LEU A 67 2.80 13.57 1.96
N SER A 68 3.21 13.78 3.22
CA SER A 68 4.62 13.94 3.57
C SER A 68 5.44 12.69 3.24
N LYS A 69 6.75 12.88 2.99
CA LYS A 69 7.67 11.80 2.59
C LYS A 69 7.67 10.62 3.57
N THR A 70 7.69 10.91 4.87
CA THR A 70 7.68 9.90 5.94
C THR A 70 6.45 9.00 5.95
N LYS A 71 5.31 9.45 5.41
CA LYS A 71 4.07 8.67 5.33
C LYS A 71 4.00 7.77 4.09
N LYS A 72 4.94 7.94 3.15
CA LYS A 72 5.02 7.21 1.86
C LYS A 72 5.94 6.00 1.92
N HIS A 73 6.90 5.97 2.85
CA HIS A 73 7.91 4.92 2.96
C HIS A 73 8.25 4.60 4.42
N VAL A 74 8.97 3.50 4.65
CA VAL A 74 9.57 3.16 5.95
C VAL A 74 11.07 3.49 5.92
N SER A 75 11.64 3.99 7.01
CA SER A 75 13.07 4.34 7.13
C SER A 75 13.96 3.09 7.23
N ARG A 76 14.17 2.41 6.10
CA ARG A 76 15.12 1.28 5.96
C ARG A 76 15.51 1.08 4.50
N ALA A 77 16.51 0.23 4.23
CA ALA A 77 16.83 -0.23 2.89
C ALA A 77 15.60 -0.85 2.20
N TYR A 78 15.35 -0.43 0.96
CA TYR A 78 14.16 -0.81 0.16
C TYR A 78 12.81 -0.53 0.86
N GLY A 79 12.78 0.44 1.78
CA GLY A 79 11.61 0.83 2.54
C GLY A 79 10.45 1.28 1.65
N GLY A 80 9.36 0.52 1.64
CA GLY A 80 8.19 0.79 0.82
C GLY A 80 8.19 0.19 -0.58
N SER A 81 9.26 -0.53 -0.93
CA SER A 81 9.31 -1.40 -2.10
C SER A 81 9.32 -2.87 -1.70
N MET A 82 10.15 -3.26 -0.71
CA MET A 82 10.30 -4.66 -0.30
C MET A 82 9.89 -4.92 1.15
N CYS A 83 9.52 -6.18 1.40
CA CYS A 83 9.16 -6.70 2.71
C CYS A 83 10.40 -6.85 3.61
N ALA A 84 10.25 -6.75 4.94
CA ALA A 84 11.40 -6.79 5.86
C ALA A 84 12.17 -8.12 5.78
N LYS A 85 11.41 -9.22 5.70
CA LYS A 85 11.93 -10.58 5.57
C LYS A 85 12.77 -10.73 4.31
N CYS A 86 12.17 -10.41 3.17
CA CYS A 86 12.79 -10.44 1.84
C CYS A 86 14.09 -9.63 1.76
N VAL A 87 14.14 -8.47 2.42
CA VAL A 87 15.35 -7.64 2.45
C VAL A 87 16.47 -8.34 3.23
N ARG A 88 16.17 -8.94 4.39
CA ARG A 88 17.15 -9.69 5.19
C ARG A 88 17.67 -10.91 4.43
N ASP A 89 16.78 -11.67 3.81
CA ASP A 89 17.12 -12.87 3.05
C ASP A 89 18.04 -12.49 1.86
N SER A 90 17.75 -11.38 1.19
CA SER A 90 18.58 -10.84 0.10
C SER A 90 20.00 -10.47 0.58
N PHE A 91 20.12 -9.78 1.72
CA PHE A 91 21.42 -9.44 2.29
C PHE A 91 22.23 -10.70 2.67
N GLN A 92 21.58 -11.71 3.27
CA GLN A 92 22.24 -12.98 3.61
C GLN A 92 22.69 -13.75 2.37
N GLN A 93 21.84 -13.86 1.35
CA GLN A 93 22.17 -14.54 0.09
C GLN A 93 23.33 -13.85 -0.62
N SER A 94 23.32 -12.51 -0.65
CA SER A 94 24.35 -11.68 -1.25
C SER A 94 25.69 -11.88 -0.53
N SER A 95 25.70 -11.74 0.79
CA SER A 95 26.92 -11.94 1.61
C SER A 95 27.49 -13.35 1.44
N ARG A 96 26.66 -14.40 1.40
CA ARG A 96 27.12 -15.77 1.13
C ARG A 96 27.76 -15.92 -0.23
N LYS A 97 27.15 -15.34 -1.29
CA LYS A 97 27.74 -15.36 -2.63
C LYS A 97 29.10 -14.68 -2.65
N TYR A 98 29.21 -13.50 -2.06
CA TYR A 98 30.49 -12.79 -1.98
C TYR A 98 31.54 -13.57 -1.19
N TRP A 99 31.17 -14.19 -0.07
CA TRP A 99 32.10 -14.99 0.73
C TRP A 99 32.57 -16.25 -0.01
N ILE A 100 31.67 -16.96 -0.69
CA ILE A 100 32.02 -18.12 -1.52
C ILE A 100 32.92 -17.68 -2.68
N SER A 101 32.59 -16.60 -3.38
CA SER A 101 33.42 -16.07 -4.46
C SER A 101 34.80 -15.61 -3.96
N PHE A 102 34.86 -14.99 -2.79
CA PHE A 102 36.13 -14.60 -2.17
C PHE A 102 36.95 -15.85 -1.83
N PHE A 103 36.37 -16.83 -1.14
CA PHE A 103 37.04 -18.07 -0.77
C PHE A 103 37.59 -18.82 -2.00
N ILE A 104 36.80 -18.99 -3.06
CA ILE A 104 37.26 -19.64 -4.30
C ILE A 104 38.43 -18.88 -4.97
N ILE A 105 38.44 -17.55 -4.91
CA ILE A 105 39.50 -16.73 -5.52
C ILE A 105 40.76 -16.70 -4.65
N THR A 106 40.61 -16.76 -3.32
CA THR A 106 41.70 -16.57 -2.37
C THR A 106 42.23 -17.84 -1.73
N ASP A 107 41.61 -19.00 -1.96
CA ASP A 107 42.09 -20.27 -1.42
C ASP A 107 43.19 -20.85 -2.35
N PRO A 108 44.47 -20.80 -1.94
CA PRO A 108 45.58 -21.32 -2.74
C PRO A 108 45.63 -22.85 -2.77
N TYR A 109 44.72 -23.55 -2.08
CA TYR A 109 44.63 -25.01 -2.06
C TYR A 109 43.50 -25.58 -2.92
N TRP A 110 42.87 -24.76 -3.77
CA TRP A 110 41.85 -25.21 -4.74
C TRP A 110 42.46 -25.48 -6.13
N GLU A 111 43.29 -26.52 -6.21
CA GLU A 111 43.53 -27.38 -7.37
C GLU A 111 43.40 -28.85 -6.94
#